data_AF-A0A1E7GAT3-F1
#
_entry.id   AF-A0A1E7GAT3-F1
#
_cell.length_a   1.000
_cell.length_b   1.000
_cell.length_c   1.000
_cell.angle_alpha   90.00
_cell.angle_beta   90.00
_cell.angle_gamma   90.00
#
_symmetry.space_group_name_H-M   'P 1'
#
loop_
_entity.id
_entity.type
_entity.pdbx_description
1 polymer ?
#
loop_
_entity_poly.entity_id
_entity_poly.type
_entity_poly.pdbx_seq_one_letter_code
_entity_poly.pdbx_strand_id
1 'polypeptide(L)'
;MDLTDVVFEYDELVSAISVLEKRREELRTRILNTFMEKDIDVLRVGNVELRRKKVEWKLWRINRLKSYLMERKLWDIVESVNRKTLTKLIEKGILTEEELKGMYDIETRYSLHVDRV
;
A
#
# COMPACT_ATOMS: atom_id res chain seq x y z
N MET A 1 6.32 -20.25 -30.31
CA MET A 1 6.62 -19.62 -29.04
C MET A 1 6.76 -20.74 -28.02
N ASP A 2 7.98 -20.99 -27.58
CA ASP A 2 8.25 -21.98 -26.54
C ASP A 2 8.13 -21.36 -25.14
N LEU A 3 8.29 -22.16 -24.09
CA LEU A 3 8.19 -21.66 -22.71
C LEU A 3 9.27 -20.62 -22.39
N THR A 4 10.42 -20.69 -23.05
CA THR A 4 11.53 -19.75 -22.86
C THR A 4 11.15 -18.37 -23.38
N ASP A 5 10.56 -18.31 -24.57
CA ASP A 5 10.04 -17.07 -25.17
C ASP A 5 9.01 -16.40 -24.24
N VAL A 6 8.08 -17.18 -23.68
CA VAL A 6 7.03 -16.69 -22.76
C VAL A 6 7.64 -16.11 -21.48
N VAL A 7 8.67 -16.75 -20.93
CA VAL A 7 9.34 -16.29 -19.70
C VAL A 7 10.07 -14.98 -19.92
N PHE A 8 10.74 -14.81 -21.06
CA PHE A 8 11.41 -13.54 -21.39
C PHE A 8 10.40 -12.41 -21.58
N GLU A 9 9.30 -12.64 -22.31
CA GLU A 9 8.24 -11.63 -22.46
C GLU A 9 7.64 -11.23 -21.10
N TYR A 10 7.44 -12.20 -20.20
CA TYR A 10 6.97 -11.91 -18.85
C TYR A 10 7.95 -11.05 -18.05
N ASP A 11 9.26 -11.35 -18.09
CA ASP A 11 10.29 -10.57 -17.39
C ASP A 11 10.39 -9.12 -17.92
N GLU A 12 10.31 -8.96 -19.24
CA GLU A 12 10.27 -7.63 -19.88
C GLU A 12 9.05 -6.83 -19.42
N LEU A 13 7.87 -7.46 -19.32
CA LEU A 13 6.66 -6.83 -18.81
C LEU A 13 6.80 -6.43 -17.33
N VAL A 14 7.36 -7.31 -16.49
CA VAL A 14 7.61 -7.00 -15.06
C VAL A 14 8.54 -5.79 -14.94
N SER A 15 9.59 -5.74 -15.74
CA SER A 15 10.54 -4.62 -15.79
C SER A 15 9.87 -3.32 -16.25
N ALA A 16 9.06 -3.37 -17.30
CA ALA A 16 8.32 -2.21 -17.79
C ALA A 16 7.31 -1.68 -16.75
N ILE A 17 6.59 -2.59 -16.09
CA ILE A 17 5.66 -2.24 -15.00
C ILE A 17 6.42 -1.52 -13.88
N SER A 18 7.57 -2.04 -13.45
CA SER A 18 8.39 -1.45 -12.39
C SER A 18 8.79 0.00 -12.70
N VAL A 19 9.19 0.28 -13.96
CA VAL A 19 9.51 1.64 -14.41
C VAL A 19 8.28 2.57 -14.34
N LEU A 20 7.12 2.09 -14.80
CA LEU A 20 5.86 2.85 -14.76
C LEU A 20 5.39 3.11 -13.32
N GLU A 21 5.51 2.13 -12.43
CA GLU A 21 5.19 2.27 -11.02
C GLU A 21 6.07 3.30 -10.32
N LYS A 22 7.39 3.26 -10.59
CA LYS A 22 8.32 4.28 -10.10
C LYS A 22 7.91 5.67 -10.57
N ARG A 23 7.62 5.85 -11.87
CA ARG A 23 7.20 7.13 -12.41
C ARG A 23 5.88 7.62 -11.82
N ARG A 24 4.92 6.72 -11.62
CA ARG A 24 3.65 7.01 -10.97
C ARG A 24 3.86 7.51 -9.53
N GLU A 25 4.78 6.90 -8.78
CA GLU A 25 5.07 7.31 -7.40
C GLU A 25 5.76 8.68 -7.32
N GLU A 26 6.68 8.97 -8.24
CA GLU A 26 7.30 10.30 -8.38
C GLU A 26 6.23 11.39 -8.61
N LEU A 27 5.30 11.15 -9.55
CA LEU A 27 4.21 12.07 -9.85
C LEU A 27 3.25 12.23 -8.67
N ARG A 28 2.87 11.12 -8.02
CA ARG A 28 2.03 11.12 -6.83
C ARG A 28 2.64 11.97 -5.72
N THR A 29 3.93 11.78 -5.43
CA THR A 29 4.66 12.52 -4.41
C THR A 29 4.68 14.01 -4.73
N ARG A 30 5.00 14.37 -5.99
CA ARG A 30 5.00 15.77 -6.42
C ARG A 30 3.63 16.43 -6.26
N ILE A 31 2.55 15.76 -6.65
CA ILE A 31 1.18 16.28 -6.50
C ILE A 31 0.84 16.49 -5.03
N LEU A 32 1.11 15.49 -4.18
CA LEU A 32 0.82 15.59 -2.75
C LEU A 32 1.59 16.72 -2.07
N ASN A 33 2.88 16.89 -2.42
CA ASN A 33 3.69 18.00 -1.90
C ASN A 33 3.11 19.34 -2.32
N THR A 34 2.73 19.50 -3.59
CA THR A 34 2.08 20.74 -4.07
C THR A 34 0.73 20.98 -3.38
N PHE A 35 -0.07 19.94 -3.15
CA PHE A 35 -1.33 20.07 -2.41
C PHE A 35 -1.09 20.47 -0.95
N MET A 36 -0.03 19.99 -0.32
CA MET A 36 0.38 20.41 1.03
C MET A 36 0.86 21.85 1.07
N GLU A 37 1.76 22.24 0.17
CA GLU A 37 2.32 23.59 0.10
C GLU A 37 1.27 24.66 -0.17
N LYS A 38 0.27 24.35 -1.02
CA LYS A 38 -0.76 25.28 -1.47
C LYS A 38 -2.09 25.16 -0.72
N ASP A 39 -2.14 24.26 0.26
CA ASP A 39 -3.36 23.86 0.98
C ASP A 39 -4.56 23.57 0.05
N ILE A 40 -4.33 22.70 -0.93
CA ILE A 40 -5.33 22.24 -1.89
C ILE A 40 -5.82 20.86 -1.45
N ASP A 41 -7.14 20.70 -1.32
CA ASP A 41 -7.75 19.40 -1.05
C ASP A 41 -8.29 18.72 -2.32
N VAL A 42 -8.73 19.50 -3.31
CA VAL A 42 -9.30 19.00 -4.57
C VAL A 42 -8.79 19.80 -5.76
N LEU A 43 -8.40 19.12 -6.84
CA LEU A 43 -8.05 19.72 -8.13
C LEU A 43 -8.78 18.99 -9.26
N ARG A 44 -9.44 19.73 -10.15
CA ARG A 44 -10.07 19.20 -11.37
C ARG A 44 -9.33 19.72 -12.60
N VAL A 45 -8.87 18.81 -13.45
CA VAL A 45 -8.21 19.13 -14.73
C VAL A 45 -8.81 18.24 -15.81
N GLY A 46 -9.52 18.85 -16.76
CA GLY A 46 -10.24 18.10 -17.80
C GLY A 46 -11.25 17.12 -17.19
N ASN A 47 -11.11 15.85 -17.54
CA ASN A 47 -11.92 14.73 -17.04
C ASN A 47 -11.30 14.00 -15.83
N VAL A 48 -10.33 14.62 -15.16
CA VAL A 48 -9.65 14.05 -13.99
C VAL A 48 -9.88 14.92 -12.78
N GLU A 49 -10.32 14.30 -11.69
CA GLU A 49 -10.39 14.91 -10.38
C GLU A 49 -9.38 14.24 -9.44
N LEU A 50 -8.58 15.06 -8.77
CA LEU A 50 -7.61 14.64 -7.78
C LEU A 50 -8.05 15.14 -6.42
N ARG A 51 -8.14 14.22 -5.45
CA ARG A 51 -8.47 14.55 -4.06
C ARG A 51 -7.35 14.09 -3.12
N ARG A 52 -6.94 14.97 -2.22
CA ARG A 52 -6.08 14.61 -1.09
C ARG A 52 -6.97 14.13 0.04
N LYS A 53 -6.79 12.87 0.46
CA LYS A 53 -7.52 12.29 1.59
C LYS A 53 -6.55 11.92 2.70
N LYS A 54 -6.88 12.36 3.93
CA LYS A 54 -6.22 11.87 5.15
C LYS A 54 -6.54 10.39 5.32
N VAL A 55 -5.51 9.58 5.39
CA VAL A 55 -5.61 8.14 5.62
C VAL A 55 -4.76 7.79 6.81
N GLU A 56 -5.36 7.06 7.74
CA GLU A 56 -4.64 6.45 8.85
C GLU A 56 -3.81 5.30 8.32
N TRP A 57 -2.50 5.43 8.46
CA TRP A 57 -1.54 4.43 8.08
C TRP A 57 -1.05 3.69 9.32
N LYS A 58 -1.31 2.39 9.39
CA LYS A 58 -0.82 1.52 10.46
C LYS A 58 0.65 1.16 10.18
N LEU A 59 1.55 1.72 10.98
CA LEU A 59 2.98 1.39 10.98
C LEU A 59 3.22 0.21 11.92
N TRP A 60 3.27 -0.99 11.36
CA TRP A 60 3.46 -2.21 12.14
C TRP A 60 4.85 -2.28 12.77
N ARG A 61 4.89 -2.44 14.08
CA ARG A 61 6.11 -2.72 14.85
C ARG A 61 6.47 -4.18 14.70
N ILE A 62 7.26 -4.50 13.67
CA ILE A 62 7.64 -5.87 13.28
C ILE A 62 8.11 -6.69 14.48
N ASN A 63 8.93 -6.14 15.37
CA ASN A 63 9.43 -6.86 16.55
C ASN A 63 8.32 -7.33 17.49
N ARG A 64 7.27 -6.52 17.69
CA ARG A 64 6.13 -6.89 18.56
C ARG A 64 5.16 -7.82 17.84
N LEU A 65 4.88 -7.51 16.57
CA LEU A 65 3.98 -8.28 15.73
C LEU A 65 4.52 -9.70 15.48
N LYS A 66 5.84 -9.83 15.26
CA LYS A 66 6.50 -11.11 15.02
C LYS A 66 6.34 -12.05 16.20
N SER A 67 6.68 -11.62 17.41
CA SER A 67 6.54 -12.45 18.61
C SER A 67 5.11 -12.95 18.78
N TYR A 68 4.13 -12.05 18.64
CA TYR A 68 2.71 -12.40 18.74
C TYR A 68 2.25 -13.39 17.66
N LEU A 69 2.62 -13.16 16.40
CA LEU A 69 2.24 -14.05 15.30
C LEU A 69 2.95 -15.42 15.40
N MET A 70 4.17 -15.47 15.95
CA MET A 70 4.88 -16.73 16.20
C MET A 70 4.18 -17.56 17.28
N GLU A 71 3.74 -16.95 18.38
CA GLU A 71 2.96 -17.63 19.43
C GLU A 71 1.68 -18.28 18.87
N ARG A 72 1.06 -17.66 17.85
CA ARG A 72 -0.14 -18.18 17.17
C ARG A 72 0.14 -19.05 15.95
N LYS A 73 1.41 -19.33 15.62
CA LYS A 73 1.82 -20.07 14.40
C LYS A 73 1.32 -19.44 13.08
N LEU A 74 1.19 -18.11 13.08
CA LEU A 74 0.72 -17.32 11.92
C LEU A 74 1.87 -16.60 11.20
N TRP A 75 3.06 -16.54 11.82
CA TRP A 75 4.20 -15.79 11.26
C TRP A 75 4.60 -16.28 9.87
N ASP A 76 4.63 -17.60 9.66
CA ASP A 76 5.02 -18.21 8.39
C ASP A 76 4.01 -17.96 7.26
N ILE A 77 2.74 -17.66 7.60
CA ILE A 77 1.68 -17.32 6.63
C ILE A 77 1.81 -15.85 6.20
N VAL A 78 2.36 -15.01 7.06
CA VAL A 78 2.46 -13.58 6.78
C VAL A 78 3.61 -13.30 5.81
N GLU A 79 4.68 -14.12 5.79
CA GLU A 79 5.88 -14.11 4.90
C GLU A 79 6.68 -12.79 4.85
N SER A 80 6.02 -11.66 4.93
CA SER A 80 6.52 -10.30 5.19
C SER A 80 5.34 -9.55 5.81
N VAL A 81 5.55 -8.51 6.64
CA VAL A 81 4.45 -7.77 7.27
C VAL A 81 3.65 -6.97 6.22
N ASN A 82 2.90 -7.68 5.39
CA ASN A 82 2.14 -7.17 4.28
C ASN A 82 0.75 -6.85 4.83
N ARG A 83 0.40 -5.57 4.77
CA ARG A 83 -0.90 -5.06 5.20
C ARG A 83 -2.05 -5.87 4.61
N LYS A 84 -1.95 -6.29 3.35
CA LYS A 84 -3.00 -7.08 2.68
C LYS A 84 -3.23 -8.44 3.36
N THR A 85 -2.17 -9.10 3.80
CA THR A 85 -2.26 -10.40 4.47
C THR A 85 -2.87 -10.27 5.86
N LEU A 86 -2.44 -9.26 6.64
CA LEU A 86 -3.03 -8.98 7.95
C LEU A 86 -4.50 -8.60 7.85
N THR A 87 -4.88 -7.74 6.90
CA THR A 87 -6.28 -7.38 6.67
C THR A 87 -7.14 -8.61 6.35
N LYS A 88 -6.66 -9.51 5.47
CA LYS A 88 -7.37 -10.77 5.17
C LYS A 88 -7.54 -11.67 6.39
N LEU A 89 -6.56 -11.72 7.30
CA LEU A 89 -6.67 -12.50 8.54
C LEU A 89 -7.72 -11.91 9.49
N ILE A 90 -7.83 -10.58 9.53
CA ILE A 90 -8.87 -9.88 10.31
C ILE A 90 -10.26 -10.12 9.71
N GLU A 91 -10.41 -9.97 8.39
CA GLU A 91 -11.68 -10.22 7.67
C GLU A 91 -12.17 -11.67 7.84
N LYS A 92 -11.24 -12.63 7.94
CA LYS A 92 -11.54 -14.05 8.20
C LYS A 92 -11.82 -14.36 9.68
N GLY A 93 -11.71 -13.38 10.57
CA GLY A 93 -11.88 -13.57 12.02
C GLY A 93 -10.77 -14.37 12.70
N ILE A 94 -9.63 -14.57 12.02
CA ILE A 94 -8.47 -15.30 12.57
C ILE A 94 -7.69 -14.40 13.54
N LEU A 95 -7.69 -13.09 13.26
CA LEU A 95 -7.15 -12.04 14.11
C LEU A 95 -8.23 -11.00 14.36
N THR A 96 -8.16 -10.30 15.48
CA THR A 96 -9.00 -9.12 15.74
C THR A 96 -8.15 -7.85 15.76
N GLU A 97 -8.79 -6.72 15.50
CA GLU A 97 -8.12 -5.42 15.54
C GLU A 97 -7.64 -5.07 16.97
N GLU A 98 -8.35 -5.56 17.99
CA GLU A 98 -8.06 -5.36 19.40
C GLU A 98 -6.79 -6.10 19.83
N GLU A 99 -6.61 -7.34 19.37
CA GLU A 99 -5.40 -8.13 19.62
C GLU A 99 -4.14 -7.48 19.02
N LEU A 100 -4.31 -6.77 17.91
CA LEU A 100 -3.22 -6.10 17.19
C LEU A 100 -2.95 -4.69 17.73
N LYS A 101 -3.76 -4.20 18.66
CA LYS A 101 -3.61 -2.87 19.26
C LYS A 101 -2.28 -2.78 20.02
N GLY A 102 -1.49 -1.74 19.75
CA GLY A 102 -0.15 -1.58 20.34
C GLY A 102 0.98 -2.32 19.61
N MET A 103 0.64 -3.07 18.56
CA MET A 103 1.59 -3.66 17.59
C MET A 103 1.79 -2.77 16.35
N TYR A 104 1.07 -1.65 16.27
CA TYR A 104 1.26 -0.63 15.25
C TYR A 104 1.13 0.78 15.84
N ASP A 105 1.78 1.73 15.20
CA ASP A 105 1.51 3.15 15.40
C ASP A 105 0.56 3.64 14.29
N ILE A 106 -0.25 4.66 14.59
CA ILE A 106 -1.08 5.32 13.59
C ILE A 106 -0.34 6.58 13.16
N GLU A 107 0.02 6.63 11.88
CA GLU A 107 0.54 7.82 11.23
C GLU A 107 -0.53 8.38 10.29
N THR A 108 -0.80 9.68 10.38
CA THR A 108 -1.66 10.33 9.40
C THR A 108 -0.86 10.55 8.12
N ARG A 109 -1.23 9.86 7.05
CA ARG A 109 -0.65 10.08 5.71
C ARG A 109 -1.68 10.69 4.79
N TYR A 110 -1.20 11.48 3.84
CA TYR A 110 -2.04 11.97 2.75
C TYR A 110 -1.98 10.97 1.59
N SER A 111 -3.16 10.57 1.13
CA SER A 111 -3.31 9.73 -0.05
C SER A 111 -3.90 10.55 -1.19
N LEU A 112 -3.42 10.28 -2.41
CA LEU A 112 -3.98 10.87 -3.62
C LEU A 112 -5.02 9.91 -4.19
N HIS A 113 -6.26 10.35 -4.25
CA HIS A 113 -7.35 9.68 -4.95
C HIS A 113 -7.55 10.33 -6.31
N VAL A 114 -7.79 9.49 -7.33
CA VAL A 114 -8.00 9.91 -8.72
C VAL A 114 -9.35 9.39 -9.16
N ASP A 115 -10.27 10.31 -9.44
CA ASP A 115 -11.58 10.00 -10.01
C ASP A 115 -11.60 10.48 -11.47
N ARG A 116 -12.20 9.68 -12.36
CA ARG A 116 -12.45 10.08 -13.76
C ARG A 116 -13.90 10.55 -13.84
N VAL A 117 -14.11 11.78 -14.30
CA VAL A 117 -15.41 12.44 -14.43
C VAL A 117 -15.85 12.44 -15.89
#